data_AF-A0A8C5JWJ2-F1
#
_entry.id   AF-A0A8C5JWJ2-F1
#
_cell.length_a   1.000
_cell.length_b   1.000
_cell.length_c   1.000
_cell.angle_alpha   90.00
_cell.angle_beta   90.00
_cell.angle_gamma   90.00
#
_symmetry.space_group_name_H-M   'P 1'
#
loop_
_entity.id
_entity.type
_entity.pdbx_description
1 polymer ?
#
loop_
_entity_poly.entity_id
_entity_poly.type
_entity_poly.pdbx_seq_one_letter_code
_entity_poly.pdbx_strand_id
1 'polypeptide(L)'
;MAMAAAALLRHFPLLLPQNRARTAYEGFISAQGKDFHLKILLPDNLQMKNARLLCSRQLKNLLYEYHQIVEQRMQHSPDLMSFMMELKMILEVALKNRQELCVQPSPPRFYSSLLEEIGTLGWDKLAYVDTCFSTIKLKAEDASGRAHLITVKLKAKYPVEPPECVVDFPVPFSVSWTPESSLISIHSQFVAALESLKAFWDVMDEIDEKTWVLEPDKPTRSATARRIVLGNNVYIHVEVDPRHPTMLPECCFLGADHVVKPLGIKLSRNIHLWDPENSLLQNLRDVLETDFPARTTLEKLDFTMDCGICYAYQLDGAIPDQVCDNPQCGQLFHQICLYEWLRGLLTSRQSFNILYGECPYCNKAITLKMSGKKP
;
A
#
# COMPACT_ATOMS: atom_id res chain seq x y z
N MET A 1 -22.99 -16.07 -31.07
CA MET A 1 -21.92 -17.10 -31.14
C MET A 1 -20.49 -16.54 -31.27
N ALA A 2 -20.23 -15.47 -32.03
CA ALA A 2 -18.88 -14.86 -32.07
C ALA A 2 -18.51 -14.16 -30.75
N MET A 3 -19.47 -13.49 -30.09
CA MET A 3 -19.25 -12.79 -28.82
C MET A 3 -18.85 -13.72 -27.66
N ALA A 4 -19.40 -14.94 -27.59
CA ALA A 4 -19.07 -15.89 -26.52
C ALA A 4 -17.62 -16.42 -26.62
N ALA A 5 -17.10 -16.59 -27.83
CA ALA A 5 -15.70 -16.99 -28.04
C ALA A 5 -14.72 -15.85 -27.73
N ALA A 6 -15.07 -14.61 -28.08
CA ALA A 6 -14.30 -13.44 -27.70
C ALA A 6 -14.26 -13.24 -26.18
N ALA A 7 -15.39 -13.50 -25.50
CA ALA A 7 -15.45 -13.45 -24.04
C ALA A 7 -14.56 -14.50 -23.38
N LEU A 8 -14.55 -15.75 -23.89
CA LEU A 8 -13.70 -16.84 -23.39
C LEU A 8 -12.21 -16.49 -23.50
N LEU A 9 -11.77 -16.01 -24.65
CA LEU A 9 -10.38 -15.60 -24.86
C LEU A 9 -9.95 -14.43 -23.97
N ARG A 10 -10.88 -13.54 -23.60
CA ARG A 10 -10.57 -12.41 -22.70
C ARG A 10 -10.25 -12.86 -21.27
N HIS A 11 -10.89 -13.91 -20.77
CA HIS A 11 -10.72 -14.38 -19.39
C HIS A 11 -9.82 -15.62 -19.28
N PHE A 12 -9.75 -16.43 -20.34
CA PHE A 12 -8.95 -17.64 -20.46
C PHE A 12 -8.16 -17.60 -21.77
N PRO A 13 -7.15 -16.70 -21.91
CA PRO A 13 -6.44 -16.49 -23.16
C PRO A 13 -5.65 -17.72 -23.64
N LEU A 14 -5.34 -18.63 -22.72
CA LEU A 14 -4.59 -19.86 -22.99
C LEU A 14 -5.47 -21.07 -23.32
N LEU A 15 -6.81 -20.92 -23.40
CA LEU A 15 -7.73 -22.00 -23.74
C LEU A 15 -8.30 -21.81 -25.14
N LEU A 16 -7.93 -22.69 -26.09
CA LEU A 16 -8.24 -22.51 -27.50
C LEU A 16 -9.14 -23.63 -28.05
N PRO A 17 -10.08 -23.30 -28.96
CA PRO A 17 -10.87 -24.31 -29.66
C PRO A 17 -10.00 -25.13 -30.62
N GLN A 18 -10.13 -26.45 -30.57
CA GLN A 18 -9.35 -27.40 -31.38
C GLN A 18 -10.03 -27.79 -32.70
N ASN A 19 -11.31 -27.45 -32.87
CA ASN A 19 -12.06 -27.76 -34.09
C ASN A 19 -13.01 -26.62 -34.48
N ARG A 20 -13.44 -26.62 -35.75
CA ARG A 20 -14.37 -25.61 -36.28
C ARG A 20 -15.76 -25.70 -35.64
N ALA A 21 -16.16 -26.91 -35.23
CA ALA A 21 -17.42 -27.16 -34.53
C ALA A 21 -17.43 -26.62 -33.08
N ARG A 22 -16.28 -26.21 -32.54
CA ARG A 22 -16.10 -25.74 -31.16
C ARG A 22 -16.60 -26.74 -30.12
N THR A 23 -16.47 -28.03 -30.40
CA THR A 23 -16.81 -29.12 -29.48
C THR A 23 -15.59 -29.60 -28.67
N ALA A 24 -14.39 -29.13 -28.98
CA ALA A 24 -13.19 -29.45 -28.23
C ALA A 24 -12.38 -28.19 -27.93
N TYR A 25 -11.99 -28.02 -26.67
CA TYR A 25 -11.14 -26.93 -26.19
C TYR A 25 -9.93 -27.52 -25.47
N GLU A 26 -8.75 -26.96 -25.69
CA GLU A 26 -7.51 -27.43 -25.05
C GLU A 26 -6.58 -26.26 -24.78
N GLY A 27 -5.86 -26.32 -23.66
CA GLY A 27 -5.02 -25.24 -23.22
C GLY A 27 -4.71 -25.26 -21.74
N PHE A 28 -4.51 -24.07 -21.16
CA PHE A 28 -4.16 -23.91 -19.76
C PHE A 28 -5.18 -23.08 -18.98
N ILE A 29 -5.35 -23.42 -17.71
CA ILE A 29 -6.02 -22.58 -16.71
C ILE A 29 -4.99 -22.08 -15.71
N SER A 30 -4.99 -20.77 -15.45
CA SER A 30 -4.07 -20.12 -14.52
C SER A 30 -4.77 -19.82 -13.20
N ALA A 31 -4.19 -20.26 -12.10
CA ALA A 31 -4.67 -19.98 -10.74
C ALA A 31 -3.47 -19.77 -9.79
N GLN A 32 -3.49 -18.68 -9.01
CA GLN A 32 -2.42 -18.29 -8.08
C GLN A 32 -1.00 -18.34 -8.70
N GLY A 33 -0.85 -17.87 -9.94
CA GLY A 33 0.44 -17.84 -10.64
C GLY A 33 0.95 -19.20 -11.14
N LYS A 34 0.13 -20.26 -11.09
CA LYS A 34 0.44 -21.58 -11.66
C LYS A 34 -0.50 -21.92 -12.80
N ASP A 35 0.05 -22.54 -13.85
CA ASP A 35 -0.69 -22.96 -15.03
C ASP A 35 -0.91 -24.47 -15.06
N PHE A 36 -2.14 -24.88 -15.38
CA PHE A 36 -2.53 -26.29 -15.42
C PHE A 36 -3.13 -26.64 -16.79
N HIS A 37 -2.57 -27.66 -17.44
CA HIS A 37 -3.09 -28.15 -18.71
C HIS A 37 -4.44 -28.89 -18.53
N LEU A 38 -5.39 -28.54 -19.39
CA LEU A 38 -6.69 -29.18 -19.48
C LEU A 38 -7.25 -29.19 -20.89
N LYS A 39 -8.20 -30.10 -21.10
CA LYS A 39 -8.96 -30.28 -22.33
C LYS A 39 -10.42 -30.57 -22.01
N ILE A 40 -11.33 -29.82 -22.61
CA ILE A 40 -12.77 -29.96 -22.43
C ILE A 40 -13.38 -30.42 -23.74
N LEU A 41 -14.13 -31.52 -23.67
CA LEU A 41 -14.89 -32.06 -24.79
C LEU A 41 -16.37 -31.80 -24.52
N LEU A 42 -17.01 -31.04 -25.40
CA LEU A 42 -18.43 -30.77 -25.39
C LEU A 42 -19.16 -31.74 -26.33
N PRO A 43 -20.37 -32.19 -25.98
CA PRO A 43 -21.27 -32.88 -26.90
C PRO A 43 -21.72 -31.97 -28.06
N ASP A 44 -22.30 -32.56 -29.11
CA ASP A 44 -22.70 -31.84 -30.33
C ASP A 44 -23.76 -30.76 -30.10
N ASN A 45 -24.53 -30.88 -29.02
CA ASN A 45 -25.51 -29.86 -28.60
C ASN A 45 -24.86 -28.66 -27.85
N LEU A 46 -23.53 -28.66 -27.70
CA LEU A 46 -22.70 -27.65 -27.04
C LEU A 46 -23.08 -27.37 -25.58
N GLN A 47 -23.87 -28.25 -24.95
CA GLN A 47 -24.23 -28.12 -23.55
C GLN A 47 -23.11 -28.66 -22.65
N MET A 48 -22.97 -28.07 -21.46
CA MET A 48 -22.05 -28.60 -20.45
C MET A 48 -22.53 -29.94 -19.88
N LYS A 49 -23.84 -30.21 -19.95
CA LYS A 49 -24.42 -31.50 -19.58
C LYS A 49 -23.85 -32.61 -20.47
N ASN A 50 -23.09 -33.53 -19.87
CA ASN A 50 -22.31 -34.59 -20.52
C ASN A 50 -20.98 -34.15 -21.19
N ALA A 51 -20.46 -32.98 -20.86
CA ALA A 51 -19.09 -32.61 -21.22
C ALA A 51 -18.07 -33.51 -20.49
N ARG A 52 -16.85 -33.61 -21.04
CA ARG A 52 -15.75 -34.37 -20.43
C ARG A 52 -14.56 -33.44 -20.17
N LEU A 53 -14.10 -33.40 -18.93
CA LEU A 53 -12.86 -32.72 -18.52
C LEU A 53 -11.71 -33.72 -18.47
N LEU A 54 -10.73 -33.51 -19.33
CA LEU A 54 -9.43 -34.18 -19.32
C LEU A 54 -8.40 -33.19 -18.80
N CYS A 55 -7.48 -33.63 -17.95
CA CYS A 55 -6.50 -32.73 -17.36
C CYS A 55 -5.18 -33.44 -17.06
N SER A 56 -4.13 -32.64 -16.84
CA SER A 56 -2.84 -33.15 -16.40
C SER A 56 -2.96 -33.91 -15.07
N ARG A 57 -2.00 -34.82 -14.80
CA ARG A 57 -1.94 -35.56 -13.53
C ARG A 57 -1.90 -34.62 -12.31
N GLN A 58 -1.22 -33.48 -12.44
CA GLN A 58 -1.13 -32.47 -11.39
C GLN A 58 -2.51 -31.86 -11.07
N LEU A 59 -3.25 -31.45 -12.10
CA LEU A 59 -4.60 -30.89 -11.93
C LEU A 59 -5.58 -31.94 -11.42
N LYS A 60 -5.49 -33.18 -11.93
CA LYS A 60 -6.31 -34.29 -11.46
C LYS A 60 -6.12 -34.59 -9.97
N ASN A 61 -4.87 -34.55 -9.48
CA ASN A 61 -4.58 -34.74 -8.06
C ASN A 61 -5.10 -33.60 -7.18
N LEU A 62 -5.08 -32.36 -7.68
CA LEU A 62 -5.63 -31.19 -6.96
C LEU A 62 -7.16 -31.26 -6.85
N LEU A 63 -7.82 -31.68 -7.93
CA LEU A 63 -9.28 -31.76 -8.00
C LEU A 63 -9.84 -33.07 -7.43
N TYR A 64 -9.01 -34.00 -6.96
CA TYR A 64 -9.45 -35.32 -6.50
C TYR A 64 -10.48 -35.21 -5.35
N GLU A 65 -10.23 -34.34 -4.37
CA GLU A 65 -11.13 -34.10 -3.23
C GLU A 65 -12.38 -33.29 -3.62
N TYR A 66 -12.33 -32.58 -4.75
CA TYR A 66 -13.40 -31.72 -5.24
C TYR A 66 -14.17 -32.36 -6.40
N HIS A 67 -13.93 -33.65 -6.69
CA HIS A 67 -14.45 -34.31 -7.89
C HIS A 67 -15.98 -34.22 -8.00
N GLN A 68 -16.69 -34.47 -6.89
CA GLN A 68 -18.17 -34.37 -6.84
C GLN A 68 -18.66 -32.93 -7.14
N ILE A 69 -17.96 -31.92 -6.63
CA ILE A 69 -18.32 -30.51 -6.84
C ILE A 69 -18.08 -30.14 -8.30
N VAL A 70 -16.93 -30.54 -8.87
CA VAL A 70 -16.61 -30.28 -10.28
C VAL A 70 -17.65 -30.93 -11.20
N GLU A 71 -18.08 -32.16 -10.92
CA GLU A 71 -19.15 -32.83 -11.68
C GLU A 71 -20.49 -32.11 -11.55
N GLN A 72 -20.88 -31.70 -10.34
CA GLN A 72 -22.09 -30.91 -10.12
C GLN A 72 -22.04 -29.60 -10.91
N ARG A 73 -20.93 -28.87 -10.85
CA ARG A 73 -20.77 -27.60 -11.58
C ARG A 73 -20.83 -27.81 -13.09
N MET A 74 -20.27 -28.92 -13.59
CA MET A 74 -20.35 -29.27 -15.01
C MET A 74 -21.79 -29.54 -15.46
N GLN A 75 -22.62 -30.16 -14.62
CA GLN A 75 -24.02 -30.45 -14.96
C GLN A 75 -24.92 -29.21 -14.93
N HIS A 76 -24.65 -28.25 -14.03
CA HIS A 76 -25.51 -27.09 -13.78
C HIS A 76 -25.04 -25.82 -14.48
N SER A 77 -23.82 -25.79 -15.03
CA SER A 77 -23.30 -24.62 -15.74
C SER A 77 -24.06 -24.39 -17.06
N PRO A 78 -24.52 -23.15 -17.34
CA PRO A 78 -25.27 -22.85 -18.55
C PRO A 78 -24.39 -22.88 -19.81
N ASP A 79 -23.10 -22.58 -19.67
CA ASP A 79 -22.13 -22.54 -20.77
C ASP A 79 -20.69 -22.79 -20.28
N LEU A 80 -19.77 -22.94 -21.24
CA LEU A 80 -18.35 -23.21 -21.00
C LEU A 80 -17.65 -22.10 -20.21
N MET A 81 -17.99 -20.82 -20.44
CA MET A 81 -17.37 -19.71 -19.72
C MET A 81 -17.70 -19.79 -18.24
N SER A 82 -18.98 -19.98 -17.93
CA SER A 82 -19.50 -20.09 -16.57
C SER A 82 -18.83 -21.27 -15.84
N PHE A 83 -18.76 -22.43 -16.50
CA PHE A 83 -18.03 -23.58 -15.96
C PHE A 83 -16.55 -23.28 -15.70
N MET A 84 -15.86 -22.62 -16.63
CA MET A 84 -14.44 -22.29 -16.48
C MET A 84 -14.17 -21.32 -15.32
N MET A 85 -15.06 -20.36 -15.08
CA MET A 85 -14.98 -19.48 -13.92
C MET A 85 -15.17 -20.25 -12.60
N GLU A 86 -16.16 -21.14 -12.54
CA GLU A 86 -16.38 -21.97 -11.35
C GLU A 86 -15.23 -22.93 -11.11
N LEU A 87 -14.69 -23.54 -12.17
CA LEU A 87 -13.51 -24.41 -12.10
C LEU A 87 -12.28 -23.63 -11.61
N LYS A 88 -12.09 -22.38 -12.06
CA LYS A 88 -11.03 -21.50 -11.57
C LYS A 88 -11.18 -21.22 -10.08
N MET A 89 -12.38 -20.91 -9.61
CA MET A 89 -12.63 -20.69 -8.17
C MET A 89 -12.36 -21.93 -7.34
N ILE A 90 -12.83 -23.11 -7.78
CA ILE A 90 -12.54 -24.38 -7.09
C ILE A 90 -11.03 -24.63 -7.03
N LEU A 91 -10.31 -24.36 -8.12
CA LEU A 91 -8.87 -24.53 -8.19
C LEU A 91 -8.13 -23.55 -7.26
N GLU A 92 -8.57 -22.29 -7.17
CA GLU A 92 -8.00 -21.30 -6.26
C GLU A 92 -8.21 -21.70 -4.79
N VAL A 93 -9.39 -22.23 -4.43
CA VAL A 93 -9.66 -22.76 -3.10
C VAL A 93 -8.80 -24.00 -2.81
N ALA A 94 -8.73 -24.95 -3.74
CA ALA A 94 -7.92 -26.15 -3.59
C ALA A 94 -6.42 -25.83 -3.42
N LEU A 95 -5.92 -24.84 -4.16
CA LEU A 95 -4.53 -24.37 -4.04
C LEU A 95 -4.27 -23.66 -2.72
N LYS A 96 -5.21 -22.84 -2.24
CA LYS A 96 -5.12 -22.18 -0.93
C LYS A 96 -5.08 -23.22 0.20
N ASN A 97 -6.00 -24.17 0.19
CA ASN A 97 -6.05 -25.26 1.17
C ASN A 97 -4.78 -26.12 1.11
N ARG A 98 -4.25 -26.40 -0.09
CA ARG A 98 -2.97 -27.11 -0.26
C ARG A 98 -1.77 -26.32 0.23
N GLN A 99 -1.73 -24.99 0.10
CA GLN A 99 -0.67 -24.17 0.68
C GLN A 99 -0.73 -24.20 2.21
N GLU A 100 -1.92 -24.16 2.79
CA GLU A 100 -2.15 -24.33 4.23
C GLU A 100 -1.73 -25.75 4.72
N LEU A 101 -1.95 -26.79 3.90
CA LEU A 101 -1.56 -28.18 4.19
C LEU A 101 -0.09 -28.51 3.85
N CYS A 102 0.61 -27.69 3.06
CA CYS A 102 1.99 -27.92 2.62
C CYS A 102 3.04 -27.34 3.57
N VAL A 103 2.63 -26.85 4.74
CA VAL A 103 3.52 -26.80 5.89
C VAL A 103 3.67 -28.25 6.35
N GLN A 104 4.79 -28.90 5.97
CA GLN A 104 5.17 -30.18 6.58
C GLN A 104 4.97 -30.02 8.10
N PRO A 105 4.20 -30.89 8.77
CA PRO A 105 3.96 -30.72 10.19
C PRO A 105 5.32 -30.71 10.88
N SER A 106 5.68 -29.56 11.45
CA SER A 106 6.91 -29.44 12.21
C SER A 106 6.92 -30.54 13.28
N PRO A 107 8.09 -31.14 13.59
CA PRO A 107 8.16 -32.20 14.59
C PRO A 107 7.49 -31.74 15.90
N PRO A 108 6.82 -32.60 16.68
CA PRO A 108 6.15 -32.19 17.93
C PRO A 108 7.04 -31.38 18.88
N ARG A 109 8.36 -31.64 18.85
CA ARG A 109 9.38 -30.89 19.60
C ARG A 109 9.46 -29.41 19.24
N PHE A 110 9.18 -29.06 17.98
CA PHE A 110 9.15 -27.67 17.53
C PHE A 110 8.06 -26.88 18.25
N TYR A 111 6.83 -27.40 18.28
CA TYR A 111 5.73 -26.71 18.93
C TYR A 111 5.91 -26.64 20.44
N SER A 112 6.45 -27.68 21.09
CA SER A 112 6.74 -27.62 22.52
C SER A 112 7.79 -26.55 22.85
N SER A 113 8.90 -26.50 22.10
CA SER A 113 9.92 -25.46 22.30
C SER A 113 9.37 -24.06 22.04
N LEU A 114 8.57 -23.89 21.00
CA LEU A 114 7.95 -22.60 20.69
C LEU A 114 6.97 -22.14 21.78
N LEU A 115 6.15 -23.06 22.32
CA LEU A 115 5.24 -22.76 23.42
C LEU A 115 6.00 -22.45 24.73
N GLU A 116 7.13 -23.11 24.97
CA GLU A 116 8.03 -22.78 26.08
C GLU A 116 8.66 -21.39 25.91
N GLU A 117 9.09 -21.03 24.70
CA GLU A 117 9.60 -19.70 24.38
C GLU A 117 8.53 -18.62 24.60
N ILE A 118 7.30 -18.83 24.13
CA ILE A 118 6.17 -17.92 24.36
C ILE A 118 5.85 -17.83 25.85
N GLY A 119 5.84 -18.97 26.56
CA GLY A 119 5.59 -19.01 28.00
C GLY A 119 6.64 -18.26 28.80
N THR A 120 7.91 -18.37 28.40
CA THR A 120 9.03 -17.66 29.02
C THR A 120 9.02 -16.16 28.69
N LEU A 121 8.64 -15.80 27.46
CA LEU A 121 8.48 -14.41 27.04
C LEU A 121 7.33 -13.70 27.78
N GLY A 122 6.25 -14.44 28.04
CA GLY A 122 5.02 -13.93 28.62
C GLY A 122 3.88 -13.90 27.59
N TRP A 123 2.77 -14.56 27.91
CA TRP A 123 1.58 -14.61 27.07
C TRP A 123 0.91 -13.25 26.88
N ASP A 124 1.15 -12.31 27.79
CA ASP A 124 0.68 -10.93 27.68
C ASP A 124 1.29 -10.22 26.46
N LYS A 125 2.48 -10.63 25.99
CA LYS A 125 3.18 -10.05 24.84
C LYS A 125 2.72 -10.65 23.51
N LEU A 126 1.97 -11.74 23.54
CA LEU A 126 1.46 -12.41 22.35
C LEU A 126 0.16 -11.73 21.88
N ALA A 127 0.17 -11.14 20.70
CA ALA A 127 -1.01 -10.49 20.12
C ALA A 127 -1.79 -11.43 19.18
N TYR A 128 -1.10 -12.29 18.45
CA TYR A 128 -1.71 -13.20 17.48
C TYR A 128 -0.79 -14.37 17.15
N VAL A 129 -1.39 -15.53 16.86
CA VAL A 129 -0.73 -16.71 16.27
C VAL A 129 -1.66 -17.27 15.19
N ASP A 130 -1.11 -17.62 14.03
CA ASP A 130 -1.87 -18.29 12.99
C ASP A 130 -2.12 -19.78 13.29
N THR A 131 -3.03 -20.40 12.54
CA THR A 131 -3.40 -21.81 12.75
C THR A 131 -2.24 -22.79 12.54
N CYS A 132 -1.24 -22.39 11.76
CA CYS A 132 -0.08 -23.22 11.43
C CYS A 132 1.13 -22.94 12.33
N PHE A 133 1.02 -22.02 13.31
CA PHE A 133 2.16 -21.55 14.13
C PHE A 133 3.38 -21.15 13.28
N SER A 134 3.12 -20.61 12.10
CA SER A 134 4.13 -20.09 11.17
C SER A 134 4.28 -18.57 11.30
N THR A 135 3.23 -17.88 11.75
CA THR A 135 3.21 -16.43 11.89
C THR A 135 2.74 -16.04 13.28
N ILE A 136 3.60 -15.32 13.99
CA ILE A 136 3.37 -14.85 15.35
C ILE A 136 3.43 -13.32 15.34
N LYS A 137 2.52 -12.65 16.04
CA LYS A 137 2.65 -11.22 16.31
C LYS A 137 2.89 -11.00 17.79
N LEU A 138 3.96 -10.29 18.10
CA LEU A 138 4.27 -9.85 19.45
C LEU A 138 3.98 -8.36 19.57
N LYS A 139 3.51 -7.93 20.74
CA LYS A 139 3.29 -6.53 21.08
C LYS A 139 4.28 -6.07 22.14
N ALA A 140 4.66 -4.80 22.03
CA ALA A 140 5.39 -4.08 23.07
C ALA A 140 4.82 -2.66 23.19
N GLU A 141 4.98 -2.08 24.35
CA GLU A 141 4.62 -0.69 24.62
C GLU A 141 5.92 0.08 24.85
N ASP A 142 6.07 1.24 24.22
CA ASP A 142 7.22 2.12 24.46
C ASP A 142 7.01 2.97 25.73
N ALA A 143 8.05 3.69 26.15
CA ALA A 143 7.99 4.53 27.34
C ALA A 143 6.96 5.68 27.29
N SER A 144 6.41 6.01 26.11
CA SER A 144 5.32 7.00 25.97
C SER A 144 3.92 6.36 25.95
N GLY A 145 3.82 5.05 26.15
CA GLY A 145 2.56 4.33 26.19
C GLY A 145 2.01 3.92 24.82
N ARG A 146 2.83 3.97 23.76
CA ARG A 146 2.40 3.59 22.41
C ARG A 146 2.57 2.09 22.21
N ALA A 147 1.51 1.44 21.74
CA ALA A 147 1.54 0.03 21.38
C ALA A 147 2.14 -0.18 19.98
N HIS A 148 3.14 -1.04 19.89
CA HIS A 148 3.83 -1.43 18.67
C HIS A 148 3.74 -2.94 18.45
N LEU A 149 3.75 -3.36 17.20
CA LEU A 149 3.65 -4.77 16.81
C LEU A 149 4.84 -5.20 15.95
N ILE A 150 5.38 -6.37 16.25
CA ILE A 150 6.32 -7.09 15.38
C ILE A 150 5.67 -8.39 14.91
N THR A 151 5.68 -8.60 13.60
CA THR A 151 5.24 -9.86 12.99
C THR A 151 6.47 -10.71 12.70
N VAL A 152 6.51 -11.89 13.32
CA VAL A 152 7.57 -12.88 13.18
C VAL A 152 7.04 -14.05 12.35
N LYS A 153 7.61 -14.26 11.17
CA LYS A 153 7.33 -15.41 10.31
C LYS A 153 8.41 -16.47 10.52
N LEU A 154 8.03 -17.56 11.16
CA LEU A 154 8.87 -18.72 11.41
C LEU A 154 9.04 -19.52 10.12
N LYS A 155 10.28 -19.93 9.87
CA LYS A 155 10.63 -20.81 8.74
C LYS A 155 10.73 -22.26 9.21
N ALA A 156 10.67 -23.19 8.26
CA ALA A 156 10.67 -24.63 8.55
C ALA A 156 11.88 -25.13 9.35
N LYS A 157 13.01 -24.41 9.31
CA LYS A 157 14.26 -24.77 10.02
C LYS A 157 14.54 -23.89 11.24
N TYR A 158 13.57 -23.15 11.75
CA TYR A 158 13.72 -22.40 12.99
C TYR A 158 14.08 -23.33 14.17
N PRO A 159 15.00 -22.96 15.08
CA PRO A 159 15.73 -21.68 15.18
C PRO A 159 17.05 -21.62 14.39
N VAL A 160 17.45 -22.69 13.70
CA VAL A 160 18.71 -22.73 12.92
C VAL A 160 18.68 -21.71 11.77
N GLU A 161 17.54 -21.57 11.11
CA GLU A 161 17.30 -20.50 10.14
C GLU A 161 16.59 -19.31 10.81
N PRO A 162 17.07 -18.06 10.63
CA PRO A 162 16.44 -16.89 11.23
C PRO A 162 15.02 -16.68 10.70
N PRO A 163 14.07 -16.30 11.58
CA PRO A 163 12.74 -15.92 11.15
C PRO A 163 12.75 -14.58 10.40
N GLU A 164 11.75 -14.35 9.56
CA GLU A 164 11.54 -13.06 8.92
C GLU A 164 10.73 -12.16 9.87
N CYS A 165 11.27 -11.00 10.21
CA CYS A 165 10.63 -10.03 11.10
C CYS A 165 10.13 -8.84 10.29
N VAL A 166 8.87 -8.48 10.47
CA VAL A 166 8.23 -7.31 9.84
C VAL A 166 7.73 -6.38 10.93
N VAL A 167 8.15 -5.12 10.87
CA VAL A 167 7.81 -4.05 11.82
C VAL A 167 7.38 -2.80 11.05
N ASP A 168 6.61 -1.94 11.70
CA ASP A 168 6.19 -0.65 11.15
C ASP A 168 7.15 0.47 11.58
N PHE A 169 8.43 0.33 11.24
CA PHE A 169 9.48 1.29 11.61
C PHE A 169 9.85 2.20 10.45
N PRO A 170 10.29 3.45 10.74
CA PRO A 170 10.75 4.39 9.73
C PRO A 170 12.18 4.08 9.25
N VAL A 171 12.84 3.09 9.85
CA VAL A 171 14.19 2.62 9.50
C VAL A 171 14.21 1.10 9.36
N PRO A 172 15.13 0.53 8.57
CA PRO A 172 15.27 -0.92 8.47
C PRO A 172 15.55 -1.55 9.83
N PHE A 173 14.85 -2.65 10.13
CA PHE A 173 15.03 -3.43 11.35
C PHE A 173 15.57 -4.82 11.00
N SER A 174 16.77 -5.10 11.49
CA SER A 174 17.44 -6.40 11.29
C SER A 174 17.77 -6.99 12.64
N VAL A 175 17.27 -8.20 12.88
CA VAL A 175 17.54 -8.93 14.13
C VAL A 175 18.90 -9.62 14.03
N SER A 176 19.76 -9.40 15.01
CA SER A 176 20.95 -10.22 15.22
C SER A 176 20.52 -11.59 15.71
N TRP A 177 20.89 -12.65 14.98
CA TRP A 177 20.38 -13.99 15.18
C TRP A 177 21.49 -15.03 15.21
N THR A 178 21.42 -15.93 16.19
CA THR A 178 22.23 -17.15 16.30
C THR A 178 21.31 -18.36 16.52
N PRO A 179 21.76 -19.61 16.31
CA PRO A 179 20.93 -20.79 16.56
C PRO A 179 20.43 -20.94 18.00
N GLU A 180 21.04 -20.27 18.97
CA GLU A 180 20.65 -20.21 20.38
C GLU A 180 19.63 -19.07 20.68
N SER A 181 19.34 -18.25 19.68
CA SER A 181 18.35 -17.18 19.77
C SER A 181 16.93 -17.73 19.80
N SER A 182 16.00 -16.94 20.33
CA SER A 182 14.60 -17.31 20.54
C SER A 182 13.68 -16.11 20.33
N LEU A 183 12.37 -16.29 20.51
CA LEU A 183 11.42 -15.17 20.51
C LEU A 183 11.79 -14.07 21.53
N ILE A 184 12.46 -14.42 22.63
CA ILE A 184 12.88 -13.47 23.67
C ILE A 184 13.99 -12.54 23.16
N SER A 185 14.94 -13.06 22.37
CA SER A 185 16.01 -12.25 21.81
C SER A 185 15.49 -11.30 20.73
N ILE A 186 14.48 -11.72 19.94
CA ILE A 186 13.76 -10.85 19.01
C ILE A 186 13.04 -9.74 19.76
N HIS A 187 12.25 -10.09 20.77
CA HIS A 187 11.47 -9.11 21.54
C HIS A 187 12.39 -8.09 22.26
N SER A 188 13.51 -8.54 22.83
CA SER A 188 14.48 -7.65 23.48
C SER A 188 15.09 -6.64 22.50
N GLN A 189 15.48 -7.09 21.29
CA GLN A 189 15.99 -6.20 20.24
C GLN A 189 14.91 -5.26 19.70
N PHE A 190 13.67 -5.75 19.59
CA PHE A 190 12.52 -4.94 19.19
C PHE A 190 12.28 -3.80 20.20
N VAL A 191 12.21 -4.10 21.50
CA VAL A 191 12.05 -3.08 22.55
C VAL A 191 13.21 -2.08 22.54
N ALA A 192 14.44 -2.53 22.39
CA ALA A 192 15.59 -1.62 22.30
C ALA A 192 15.50 -0.66 21.09
N ALA A 193 14.96 -1.13 19.96
CA ALA A 193 14.70 -0.29 18.79
C ALA A 193 13.52 0.67 18.99
N LEU A 194 12.50 0.29 19.77
CA LEU A 194 11.42 1.22 20.15
C LEU A 194 11.97 2.39 20.97
N GLU A 195 12.82 2.11 21.94
CA GLU A 195 13.42 3.16 22.78
C GLU A 195 14.31 4.12 21.97
N SER A 196 15.04 3.62 20.97
CA SER A 196 15.87 4.48 20.12
C SER A 196 15.06 5.37 19.15
N LEU A 197 13.83 4.96 18.80
CA LEU A 197 12.93 5.71 17.90
C LEU A 197 11.89 6.54 18.64
N LYS A 198 11.87 6.50 19.98
CA LYS A 198 10.92 7.25 20.81
C LYS A 198 10.86 8.74 20.46
N ALA A 199 12.03 9.39 20.37
CA ALA A 199 12.09 10.82 20.08
C ALA A 199 11.48 11.17 18.72
N PHE A 200 11.63 10.29 17.73
CA PHE A 200 11.00 10.46 16.42
C PHE A 200 9.48 10.40 16.54
N TRP A 201 8.93 9.38 17.19
CA TRP A 201 7.48 9.29 17.35
C TRP A 201 6.88 10.39 18.24
N ASP A 202 7.61 10.86 19.26
CA ASP A 202 7.19 12.01 20.07
C ASP A 202 7.03 13.27 19.18
N VAL A 203 7.97 13.51 18.26
CA VAL A 203 7.88 14.61 17.28
C VAL A 203 6.70 14.44 16.32
N MET A 204 6.52 13.25 15.76
CA MET A 204 5.43 12.99 14.82
C MET A 204 4.05 13.08 15.50
N ASP A 205 3.91 12.58 16.73
CA ASP A 205 2.67 12.66 17.49
C ASP A 205 2.31 14.13 17.79
N GLU A 206 3.28 14.97 18.15
CA GLU A 206 3.02 16.39 18.36
C GLU A 206 2.48 17.09 17.10
N ILE A 207 3.09 16.81 15.94
CA ILE A 207 2.64 17.35 14.66
C ILE A 207 1.23 16.85 14.34
N ASP A 208 0.99 15.55 14.47
CA ASP A 208 -0.29 14.91 14.15
C ASP A 208 -1.43 15.40 15.07
N GLU A 209 -1.13 15.72 16.33
CA GLU A 209 -2.11 16.24 17.29
C GLU A 209 -2.38 17.73 17.14
N LYS A 210 -1.34 18.55 16.95
CA LYS A 210 -1.43 20.02 17.06
C LYS A 210 -1.60 20.73 15.73
N THR A 211 -1.49 20.04 14.60
CA THR A 211 -1.56 20.64 13.27
C THR A 211 -2.60 19.96 12.39
N TRP A 212 -2.92 20.58 11.25
CA TRP A 212 -3.72 19.94 10.23
C TRP A 212 -2.83 19.24 9.19
N VAL A 213 -2.64 17.93 9.39
CA VAL A 213 -1.95 17.05 8.43
C VAL A 213 -2.93 16.60 7.34
N LEU A 214 -2.52 16.74 6.08
CA LEU A 214 -3.25 16.26 4.90
C LEU A 214 -2.76 14.92 4.41
N GLU A 215 -1.43 14.73 4.38
CA GLU A 215 -0.82 13.51 3.86
C GLU A 215 0.31 13.03 4.79
N PRO A 216 0.30 11.74 5.17
CA PRO A 216 -0.79 10.77 4.95
C PRO A 216 -2.04 11.08 5.80
N ASP A 217 -3.25 10.76 5.30
CA ASP A 217 -4.51 10.92 6.06
C ASP A 217 -4.52 10.08 7.34
N LYS A 218 -3.92 8.89 7.29
CA LYS A 218 -3.72 8.00 8.43
C LYS A 218 -2.25 7.58 8.50
N PRO A 219 -1.40 8.34 9.21
CA PRO A 219 0.01 8.03 9.30
C PRO A 219 0.27 6.70 9.99
N THR A 220 1.15 5.89 9.39
CA THR A 220 1.76 4.73 10.02
C THR A 220 2.98 5.15 10.84
N ARG A 221 3.49 4.26 11.70
CA ARG A 221 4.70 4.53 12.49
C ARG A 221 5.98 4.53 11.65
N SER A 222 5.92 3.99 10.44
CA SER A 222 6.96 4.10 9.41
C SER A 222 6.95 5.41 8.61
N ALA A 223 5.88 6.20 8.65
CA ALA A 223 5.75 7.41 7.83
C ALA A 223 6.58 8.57 8.40
N THR A 224 7.64 8.94 7.68
CA THR A 224 8.60 10.01 8.01
C THR A 224 8.20 11.39 7.49
N ALA A 225 7.26 11.44 6.54
CA ALA A 225 6.82 12.66 5.90
C ALA A 225 5.47 13.15 6.43
N ARG A 226 5.27 14.47 6.47
CA ARG A 226 3.97 15.11 6.72
C ARG A 226 3.76 16.28 5.77
N ARG A 227 2.58 16.33 5.14
CA ARG A 227 2.09 17.53 4.46
C ARG A 227 1.14 18.26 5.41
N ILE A 228 1.54 19.44 5.87
CA ILE A 228 0.86 20.21 6.91
C ILE A 228 0.29 21.49 6.30
N VAL A 229 -0.94 21.85 6.64
CA VAL A 229 -1.56 23.10 6.23
C VAL A 229 -0.93 24.28 6.98
N LEU A 230 -0.56 25.33 6.25
CA LEU A 230 -0.14 26.62 6.82
C LEU A 230 -1.23 27.69 6.70
N GLY A 231 -2.12 27.55 5.71
CA GLY A 231 -3.21 28.49 5.45
C GLY A 231 -3.96 28.14 4.17
N ASN A 232 -4.75 29.09 3.65
CA ASN A 232 -5.57 28.86 2.46
C ASN A 232 -4.71 28.51 1.24
N ASN A 233 -4.81 27.27 0.77
CA ASN A 233 -4.06 26.74 -0.39
C ASN A 233 -2.54 26.84 -0.24
N VAL A 234 -2.05 26.80 1.00
CA VAL A 234 -0.61 26.82 1.32
C VAL A 234 -0.29 25.71 2.30
N TYR A 235 0.72 24.92 1.96
CA TYR A 235 1.13 23.75 2.69
C TYR A 235 2.65 23.70 2.83
N ILE A 236 3.12 23.03 3.86
CA ILE A 236 4.52 22.64 4.00
C ILE A 236 4.61 21.12 4.01
N HIS A 237 5.47 20.57 3.17
CA HIS A 237 5.88 19.18 3.23
C HIS A 237 7.18 19.10 4.04
N VAL A 238 7.17 18.28 5.09
CA VAL A 238 8.28 18.07 6.01
C VAL A 238 8.67 16.61 5.98
N GLU A 239 9.95 16.31 5.75
CA GLU A 239 10.54 14.97 5.83
C GLU A 239 11.48 14.90 7.04
N VAL A 240 11.11 14.14 8.06
CA VAL A 240 11.84 14.05 9.33
C VAL A 240 12.81 12.87 9.31
N ASP A 241 14.09 13.11 9.61
CA ASP A 241 15.06 12.04 9.83
C ASP A 241 14.76 11.32 11.15
N PRO A 242 14.43 10.01 11.13
CA PRO A 242 14.13 9.26 12.34
C PRO A 242 15.26 9.17 13.36
N ARG A 243 16.51 9.34 12.92
CA ARG A 243 17.69 9.29 13.79
C ARG A 243 17.99 10.65 14.43
N HIS A 244 17.50 11.73 13.82
CA HIS A 244 17.77 13.10 14.22
C HIS A 244 16.49 13.96 14.12
N PRO A 245 15.42 13.61 14.85
CA PRO A 245 14.07 14.12 14.59
C PRO A 245 13.85 15.60 14.95
N THR A 246 14.75 16.20 15.74
CA THR A 246 14.70 17.64 16.09
C THR A 246 15.65 18.49 15.25
N MET A 247 16.44 17.89 14.36
CA MET A 247 17.27 18.64 13.41
C MET A 247 16.40 19.25 12.30
N LEU A 248 16.94 20.27 11.61
CA LEU A 248 16.28 20.89 10.47
C LEU A 248 15.92 19.84 9.40
N PRO A 249 14.62 19.58 9.15
CA PRO A 249 14.19 18.60 8.16
C PRO A 249 14.23 19.15 6.74
N GLU A 250 14.09 18.27 5.75
CA GLU A 250 13.81 18.73 4.39
C GLU A 250 12.40 19.33 4.34
N CYS A 251 12.32 20.59 3.93
CA CYS A 251 11.07 21.34 3.87
C CYS A 251 10.79 21.78 2.43
N CYS A 252 9.56 21.57 1.96
CA CYS A 252 9.09 22.05 0.66
C CYS A 252 7.74 22.76 0.81
N PHE A 253 7.67 24.03 0.42
CA PHE A 253 6.41 24.79 0.43
C PHE A 253 5.62 24.53 -0.85
N LEU A 254 4.32 24.31 -0.70
CA LEU A 254 3.38 24.06 -1.78
C LEU A 254 2.27 25.12 -1.74
N GLY A 255 2.02 25.79 -2.86
CA GLY A 255 1.05 26.88 -2.94
C GLY A 255 1.40 27.86 -4.05
N ALA A 256 0.61 28.90 -4.21
CA ALA A 256 0.88 29.96 -5.18
C ALA A 256 2.21 30.67 -4.88
N ASP A 257 2.96 31.00 -5.93
CA ASP A 257 4.33 31.54 -5.85
C ASP A 257 4.44 32.78 -4.96
N HIS A 258 3.44 33.67 -5.06
CA HIS A 258 3.40 34.91 -4.30
C HIS A 258 3.20 34.71 -2.79
N VAL A 259 2.72 33.53 -2.37
CA VAL A 259 2.51 33.18 -0.96
C VAL A 259 3.67 32.35 -0.42
N VAL A 260 4.22 31.41 -1.20
CA VAL A 260 5.32 30.53 -0.74
C VAL A 260 6.69 31.20 -0.75
N LYS A 261 6.96 32.14 -1.67
CA LYS A 261 8.26 32.85 -1.73
C LYS A 261 8.59 33.61 -0.44
N PRO A 262 7.66 34.38 0.17
CA PRO A 262 7.89 34.97 1.49
C PRO A 262 8.25 33.96 2.58
N LEU A 263 7.61 32.79 2.60
CA LEU A 263 7.90 31.73 3.58
C LEU A 263 9.32 31.17 3.41
N GLY A 264 9.77 30.96 2.17
CA GLY A 264 11.15 30.56 1.87
C GLY A 264 12.19 31.60 2.31
N ILE A 265 11.88 32.89 2.18
CA ILE A 265 12.74 33.97 2.67
C ILE A 265 12.80 33.96 4.21
N LYS A 266 11.66 33.82 4.90
CA LYS A 266 11.62 33.71 6.36
C LYS A 266 12.44 32.52 6.86
N LEU A 267 12.24 31.33 6.27
CA LEU A 267 13.01 30.13 6.57
C LEU A 267 14.52 30.38 6.46
N SER A 268 14.96 30.96 5.34
CA SER A 268 16.38 31.24 5.09
C SER A 268 16.96 32.28 6.07
N ARG A 269 16.18 33.33 6.39
CA ARG A 269 16.59 34.42 7.29
C ARG A 269 16.71 33.95 8.72
N ASN A 270 15.75 33.16 9.19
CA ASN A 270 15.59 32.79 10.58
C ASN A 270 16.16 31.41 10.91
N ILE A 271 16.78 30.72 9.94
CA ILE A 271 17.33 29.36 10.12
C ILE A 271 18.29 29.24 11.31
N HIS A 272 18.98 30.32 11.66
CA HIS A 272 19.91 30.39 12.78
C HIS A 272 19.23 30.34 14.16
N LEU A 273 17.91 30.52 14.22
CA LEU A 273 17.10 30.38 15.44
C LEU A 273 16.72 28.91 15.71
N TRP A 274 17.05 27.99 14.81
CA TRP A 274 16.75 26.57 14.99
C TRP A 274 17.53 26.01 16.18
N ASP A 275 16.81 25.48 17.16
CA ASP A 275 17.37 24.92 18.38
C ASP A 275 16.98 23.43 18.49
N PRO A 276 17.93 22.48 18.41
CA PRO A 276 17.66 21.05 18.53
C PRO A 276 17.06 20.61 19.87
N GLU A 277 17.14 21.45 20.92
CA GLU A 277 16.50 21.20 22.22
C GLU A 277 15.00 21.51 22.21
N ASN A 278 14.54 22.33 21.25
CA ASN A 278 13.12 22.61 21.04
C ASN A 278 12.46 21.51 20.19
N SER A 279 11.14 21.39 20.32
CA SER A 279 10.39 20.50 19.45
C SER A 279 10.40 20.97 18.00
N LEU A 280 10.25 20.04 17.07
CA LEU A 280 10.22 20.35 15.64
C LEU A 280 9.13 21.37 15.29
N LEU A 281 7.94 21.20 15.86
CA LEU A 281 6.82 22.12 15.61
C LEU A 281 7.11 23.52 16.14
N GLN A 282 7.74 23.63 17.32
CA GLN A 282 8.12 24.92 17.89
C GLN A 282 9.16 25.64 17.01
N ASN A 283 10.21 24.94 16.60
CA ASN A 283 11.21 25.48 15.67
C ASN A 283 10.57 25.97 14.37
N LEU A 284 9.65 25.19 13.78
CA LEU A 284 8.94 25.59 12.57
C LEU A 284 8.11 26.87 12.78
N ARG A 285 7.45 27.03 13.93
CA ARG A 285 6.70 28.26 14.25
C ARG A 285 7.60 29.48 14.37
N ASP A 286 8.71 29.35 15.08
CA ASP A 286 9.63 30.44 15.35
C ASP A 286 10.35 30.88 14.07
N VAL A 287 10.82 29.91 13.27
CA VAL A 287 11.55 30.18 12.03
C VAL A 287 10.64 30.74 10.95
N LEU A 288 9.41 30.22 10.82
CA LEU A 288 8.46 30.70 9.81
C LEU A 288 7.64 31.91 10.27
N GLU A 289 7.75 32.31 11.54
CA GLU A 289 6.94 33.36 12.17
C GLU A 289 5.45 33.19 11.78
N THR A 290 4.94 31.96 11.88
CA THR A 290 3.62 31.54 11.40
C THR A 290 3.01 30.52 12.33
N ASP A 291 1.72 30.66 12.60
CA ASP A 291 0.95 29.67 13.36
C ASP A 291 0.50 28.51 12.48
N PHE A 292 0.49 27.32 13.06
CA PHE A 292 -0.01 26.12 12.38
C PHE A 292 -1.47 25.90 12.79
N PRO A 293 -2.42 25.97 11.85
CA PRO A 293 -3.83 25.75 12.17
C PRO A 293 -4.08 24.33 12.65
N ALA A 294 -4.86 24.20 13.72
CA ALA A 294 -5.43 22.93 14.13
C ALA A 294 -6.59 22.54 13.19
N ARG A 295 -6.78 21.23 12.99
CA ARG A 295 -7.83 20.67 12.12
C ARG A 295 -9.23 21.24 12.43
N THR A 296 -9.57 21.37 13.71
CA THR A 296 -10.88 21.85 14.18
C THR A 296 -11.16 23.32 13.87
N THR A 297 -10.13 24.12 13.59
CA THR A 297 -10.25 25.56 13.32
C THR A 297 -10.67 25.83 11.88
N LEU A 298 -10.20 25.05 10.91
CA LEU A 298 -10.48 25.28 9.48
C LEU A 298 -11.63 24.45 8.89
N GLU A 299 -12.08 23.36 9.52
CA GLU A 299 -13.27 22.61 9.06
C GLU A 299 -14.56 23.46 9.03
N LYS A 300 -14.57 24.65 9.67
CA LYS A 300 -15.68 25.63 9.63
C LYS A 300 -15.67 26.55 8.40
N LEU A 301 -14.58 26.59 7.65
CA LEU A 301 -14.48 27.30 6.38
C LEU A 301 -14.72 26.25 5.29
N ASP A 302 -15.76 26.40 4.46
CA ASP A 302 -16.08 25.50 3.35
C ASP A 302 -14.92 25.48 2.31
N PHE A 303 -13.86 24.75 2.64
CA PHE A 303 -12.64 24.70 1.87
C PHE A 303 -12.78 23.57 0.85
N THR A 304 -13.16 23.91 -0.39
CA THR A 304 -13.19 22.92 -1.48
C THR A 304 -11.76 22.61 -1.89
N MET A 305 -11.20 21.55 -1.31
CA MET A 305 -9.88 21.00 -1.67
C MET A 305 -9.91 20.18 -2.97
N ASP A 306 -11.03 20.16 -3.68
CA ASP A 306 -11.21 19.38 -4.89
C ASP A 306 -10.43 19.96 -6.08
N CYS A 307 -9.92 19.07 -6.91
CA CYS A 307 -9.30 19.46 -8.17
C CYS A 307 -10.33 20.13 -9.08
N GLY A 308 -9.99 21.28 -9.66
CA GLY A 308 -10.88 22.01 -10.56
C GLY A 308 -11.18 21.28 -11.88
N ILE A 309 -10.47 20.20 -12.22
CA ILE A 309 -10.68 19.46 -13.48
C ILE A 309 -11.52 18.20 -13.25
N CYS A 310 -11.14 17.37 -12.28
CA CYS A 310 -11.82 16.10 -12.01
C CYS A 310 -12.85 16.20 -10.89
N TYR A 311 -12.91 17.31 -10.17
CA TYR A 311 -13.81 17.55 -9.04
C TYR A 311 -13.72 16.48 -7.93
N ALA A 312 -12.54 15.87 -7.81
CA ALA A 312 -12.24 14.90 -6.78
C ALA A 312 -11.14 15.45 -5.86
N TYR A 313 -11.29 15.19 -4.56
CA TYR A 313 -10.25 15.43 -3.57
C TYR A 313 -9.08 14.46 -3.72
N GLN A 314 -9.34 13.21 -4.11
CA GLN A 314 -8.31 12.20 -4.26
C GLN A 314 -8.40 11.52 -5.63
N LEU A 315 -7.27 11.41 -6.32
CA LEU A 315 -7.12 10.70 -7.59
C LEU A 315 -5.87 9.82 -7.49
N ASP A 316 -6.05 8.50 -7.60
CA ASP A 316 -4.98 7.50 -7.51
C ASP A 316 -4.08 7.66 -6.27
N GLY A 317 -4.69 8.03 -5.14
CA GLY A 317 -3.99 8.26 -3.87
C GLY A 317 -3.41 9.67 -3.69
N ALA A 318 -3.32 10.48 -4.75
CA ALA A 318 -2.80 11.85 -4.69
C ALA A 318 -3.92 12.89 -4.48
N ILE A 319 -3.60 13.98 -3.78
CA ILE A 319 -4.47 15.15 -3.61
C ILE A 319 -4.01 16.33 -4.49
N PRO A 320 -4.86 17.33 -4.74
CA PRO A 320 -4.49 18.51 -5.51
C PRO A 320 -3.35 19.29 -4.84
N ASP A 321 -2.31 19.56 -5.61
CA ASP A 321 -1.09 20.20 -5.13
C ASP A 321 -0.61 21.34 -6.05
N GLN A 322 -1.17 21.44 -7.26
CA GLN A 322 -0.92 22.53 -8.17
C GLN A 322 -1.94 23.63 -7.93
N VAL A 323 -1.47 24.87 -7.73
CA VAL A 323 -2.33 26.02 -7.44
C VAL A 323 -2.19 27.04 -8.55
N CYS A 324 -3.28 27.66 -8.99
CA CYS A 324 -3.20 28.80 -9.89
C CYS A 324 -2.57 30.01 -9.17
N ASP A 325 -1.50 30.57 -9.75
CA ASP A 325 -0.78 31.72 -9.18
C ASP A 325 -1.58 33.03 -9.17
N ASN A 326 -2.68 33.11 -9.92
CA ASN A 326 -3.55 34.28 -9.93
C ASN A 326 -4.27 34.41 -8.57
N PRO A 327 -4.06 35.49 -7.79
CA PRO A 327 -4.65 35.65 -6.45
C PRO A 327 -6.18 35.66 -6.44
N GLN A 328 -6.81 36.02 -7.56
CA GLN A 328 -8.28 36.00 -7.70
C GLN A 328 -8.85 34.63 -8.08
N CYS A 329 -7.99 33.66 -8.43
CA CYS A 329 -8.40 32.32 -8.84
C CYS A 329 -8.10 31.30 -7.74
N GLY A 330 -6.81 31.07 -7.42
CA GLY A 330 -6.39 30.14 -6.37
C GLY A 330 -6.85 28.68 -6.54
N GLN A 331 -7.40 28.30 -7.70
CA GLN A 331 -7.94 26.95 -7.93
C GLN A 331 -6.85 25.88 -7.83
N LEU A 332 -7.19 24.78 -7.16
CA LEU A 332 -6.34 23.60 -6.99
C LEU A 332 -6.52 22.60 -8.13
N PHE A 333 -5.44 21.91 -8.51
CA PHE A 333 -5.45 20.85 -9.50
C PHE A 333 -4.53 19.71 -9.07
N HIS A 334 -4.89 18.46 -9.40
CA HIS A 334 -3.92 17.37 -9.39
C HIS A 334 -2.87 17.61 -10.48
N GLN A 335 -1.62 17.27 -10.19
CA GLN A 335 -0.53 17.33 -11.17
C GLN A 335 -0.88 16.60 -12.48
N ILE A 336 -1.44 15.39 -12.39
CA ILE A 336 -1.83 14.59 -13.56
C ILE A 336 -2.97 15.25 -14.35
N CYS A 337 -3.99 15.77 -13.67
CA CYS A 337 -5.10 16.46 -14.34
C CYS A 337 -4.62 17.70 -15.08
N LEU A 338 -3.78 18.52 -14.45
CA LEU A 338 -3.25 19.72 -15.07
C LEU A 338 -2.29 19.38 -16.22
N TYR A 339 -1.51 18.31 -16.09
CA TYR A 339 -0.64 17.81 -17.17
C TYR A 339 -1.45 17.41 -18.41
N GLU A 340 -2.46 16.57 -18.23
CA GLU A 340 -3.33 16.08 -19.31
C GLU A 340 -4.10 17.24 -19.96
N TRP A 341 -4.51 18.24 -19.19
CA TRP A 341 -5.12 19.45 -19.71
C TRP A 341 -4.15 20.27 -20.57
N LEU A 342 -2.99 20.64 -20.00
CA LEU A 342 -2.03 21.52 -20.67
C LEU A 342 -1.47 20.90 -21.95
N ARG A 343 -1.20 19.59 -21.97
CA ARG A 343 -0.70 18.94 -23.19
C ARG A 343 -1.72 18.91 -24.34
N GLY A 344 -3.01 19.05 -24.03
CA GLY A 344 -4.09 19.11 -25.02
C GLY A 344 -4.26 20.48 -25.68
N LEU A 345 -3.66 21.54 -25.11
CA LEU A 345 -3.76 22.90 -25.63
C LEU A 345 -2.65 23.21 -26.65
N LEU A 346 -3.04 23.76 -27.80
CA LEU A 346 -2.11 24.23 -28.83
C LEU A 346 -1.26 25.43 -28.37
N THR A 347 -1.72 26.15 -27.34
CA THR A 347 -1.04 27.33 -26.78
C THR A 347 0.00 26.96 -25.72
N SER A 348 0.00 25.72 -25.23
CA SER A 348 0.95 25.28 -24.22
C SER A 348 2.36 25.19 -24.77
N ARG A 349 3.33 25.58 -23.95
CA ARG A 349 4.75 25.50 -24.28
C ARG A 349 5.44 24.62 -23.25
N GLN A 350 6.36 23.78 -23.70
CA GLN A 350 7.22 23.01 -22.82
C GLN A 350 8.65 23.54 -22.90
N SER A 351 9.28 23.76 -21.75
CA SER A 351 10.71 24.01 -21.65
C SER A 351 11.29 23.10 -20.57
N PHE A 352 12.18 22.19 -20.97
CA PHE A 352 12.71 21.13 -20.10
C PHE A 352 11.56 20.35 -19.41
N ASN A 353 11.56 20.34 -18.07
CA ASN A 353 10.58 19.67 -17.24
C ASN A 353 9.47 20.63 -16.77
N ILE A 354 9.28 21.78 -17.44
CA ILE A 354 8.25 22.76 -17.07
C ILE A 354 7.31 22.96 -18.26
N LEU A 355 6.01 22.79 -18.01
CA LEU A 355 4.93 23.12 -18.91
C LEU A 355 4.36 24.49 -18.53
N TYR A 356 4.12 25.30 -19.53
CA TYR A 356 3.54 26.63 -19.43
C TYR A 356 2.24 26.63 -20.24
N GLY A 357 1.18 27.17 -19.68
CA GLY A 357 -0.07 27.39 -20.41
C GLY A 357 -1.03 28.25 -19.63
N GLU A 358 -2.33 28.04 -19.85
CA GLU A 358 -3.39 28.85 -19.27
C GLU A 358 -4.22 28.03 -18.28
N CYS A 359 -4.56 28.64 -17.15
CA CYS A 359 -5.41 28.05 -16.12
C CYS A 359 -6.82 27.79 -16.67
N PRO A 360 -7.39 26.57 -16.48
CA PRO A 360 -8.73 26.23 -16.98
C PRO A 360 -9.87 27.14 -16.47
N TYR A 361 -9.66 27.84 -15.35
CA TYR A 361 -10.69 28.65 -14.68
C TYR A 361 -10.61 30.13 -15.00
N CYS A 362 -9.39 30.69 -15.08
CA CYS A 362 -9.21 32.14 -15.20
C CYS A 362 -8.44 32.57 -16.46
N ASN A 363 -7.99 31.61 -17.28
CA ASN A 363 -7.19 31.85 -18.49
C ASN A 363 -5.91 32.67 -18.26
N LYS A 364 -5.44 32.79 -17.02
CA LYS A 364 -4.14 33.38 -16.69
C LYS A 364 -3.04 32.34 -16.80
N ALA A 365 -1.81 32.80 -16.95
CA ALA A 365 -0.64 31.93 -17.02
C ALA A 365 -0.57 31.02 -15.79
N ILE A 366 -0.34 29.73 -16.03
CA ILE A 366 -0.06 28.72 -15.02
C ILE A 366 1.15 27.90 -15.45
N THR A 367 1.96 27.49 -14.49
CA THR A 367 3.12 26.64 -14.74
C THR A 367 2.97 25.31 -14.02
N LEU A 368 3.46 24.25 -14.66
CA LEU A 368 3.47 22.90 -14.10
C LEU A 368 4.88 22.35 -14.20
N LYS A 369 5.49 22.04 -13.05
CA LYS A 369 6.79 21.39 -12.99
C LYS A 369 6.59 19.88 -12.96
N MET A 370 7.10 19.20 -13.98
CA MET A 370 7.13 17.74 -14.05
C MET A 370 8.18 17.21 -13.07
N SER A 371 7.74 16.78 -11.89
CA SER A 371 8.55 16.04 -10.94
C SER A 371 8.80 14.61 -11.45
N GLY A 372 10.05 14.13 -11.35
CA GLY A 372 10.46 12.80 -11.80
C GLY A 372 10.06 11.65 -10.86
N LYS A 373 9.18 11.87 -9.87
CA LYS A 373 8.64 10.79 -9.04
C LYS A 373 7.65 10.01 -9.92
N LYS A 374 8.10 8.86 -10.42
CA LYS A 374 7.21 7.86 -11.00
C LYS A 374 6.19 7.44 -9.92
N PRO A 375 4.95 7.10 -10.32
CA PRO A 375 3.96 6.52 -9.42
C PRO A 375 4.48 5.24 -8.76
#